data_AF-A0A497I0S6-F1
#
_entry.id   AF-A0A497I0S6-F1
#
_cell.length_a   1.000
_cell.length_b   1.000
_cell.length_c   1.000
_cell.angle_alpha   90.00
_cell.angle_beta   90.00
_cell.angle_gamma   90.00
#
_symmetry.space_group_name_H-M   'P 1'
#
loop_
_entity.id
_entity.type
_entity.pdbx_description
1 polymer ?
#
loop_
_entity_poly.entity_id
_entity_poly.type
_entity_poly.pdbx_seq_one_letter_code
_entity_poly.pdbx_strand_id
1 'polypeptide(L)'
;MNTLDWAIRYAGKKGLVTRLVTNGWWAENYEEAFKFLSKLKDAGLNELNMSFGEFHLPYLKDEMKLVYAIKSAQDLGLRCAVANVQTRNSKINVPYIINLLKKEKIDTSKVLFVTDYVAPTGRGRLIPEELLVRGNRPDEIGCFEILKALSIHPNGDIHLCCGQAMLEIPELLGGNIKNDSIVEVITKAQKNLLYWWLFAKGPKGIIEEITGKSDKYVNICDACRILFAKHRKELYKKIENEKYEILLHDIIESDF
;
A
#
# COMPACT_ATOMS: atom_id res chain seq x y z
N MET A 1 -17.91 11.55 -20.21
CA MET A 1 -17.08 10.48 -19.60
C MET A 1 -16.15 11.13 -18.59
N ASN A 2 -16.14 10.68 -17.32
CA ASN A 2 -15.23 11.23 -16.31
C ASN A 2 -13.85 10.54 -16.39
N THR A 3 -12.83 11.13 -15.76
CA THR A 3 -11.44 10.63 -15.82
C THR A 3 -11.30 9.19 -15.31
N LEU A 4 -12.08 8.81 -14.29
CA LEU A 4 -12.06 7.46 -13.71
C LEU A 4 -12.55 6.40 -14.72
N ASP A 5 -13.72 6.62 -15.33
CA ASP A 5 -14.27 5.72 -16.36
C ASP A 5 -13.31 5.58 -17.54
N TRP A 6 -12.77 6.71 -18.01
CA TRP A 6 -11.80 6.69 -19.11
C TRP A 6 -10.55 5.88 -18.77
N ALA A 7 -9.98 6.06 -17.57
CA ALA A 7 -8.75 5.38 -17.17
C ALA A 7 -8.94 3.86 -17.07
N ILE A 8 -10.04 3.42 -16.44
CA ILE A 8 -10.40 1.99 -16.34
C ILE A 8 -10.62 1.41 -17.74
N ARG A 9 -11.37 2.12 -18.60
CA ARG A 9 -11.62 1.70 -19.98
C ARG A 9 -10.37 1.61 -20.82
N TYR A 10 -9.45 2.55 -20.66
CA TYR A 10 -8.18 2.53 -21.36
C TYR A 10 -7.31 1.35 -20.90
N ALA A 11 -7.18 1.13 -19.60
CA ALA A 11 -6.43 0.00 -19.05
C ALA A 11 -7.03 -1.35 -19.47
N GLY A 12 -8.35 -1.50 -19.40
CA GLY A 12 -9.05 -2.71 -19.85
C GLY A 12 -8.85 -3.01 -21.33
N LYS A 13 -8.89 -1.99 -22.21
CA LYS A 13 -8.57 -2.14 -23.65
C LYS A 13 -7.12 -2.57 -23.92
N LYS A 14 -6.21 -2.35 -22.96
CA LYS A 14 -4.82 -2.81 -23.01
C LYS A 14 -4.63 -4.21 -22.39
N GLY A 15 -5.71 -4.86 -21.96
CA GLY A 15 -5.66 -6.18 -21.32
C GLY A 15 -5.11 -6.15 -19.88
N LEU A 16 -5.04 -4.97 -19.26
CA LEU A 16 -4.56 -4.83 -17.89
C LEU A 16 -5.68 -5.13 -16.89
N VAL A 17 -5.32 -5.79 -15.79
CA VAL A 17 -6.20 -6.00 -14.66
C VAL A 17 -6.35 -4.70 -13.88
N THR A 18 -7.57 -4.28 -13.60
CA THR A 18 -7.87 -3.03 -12.92
C THR A 18 -8.48 -3.25 -11.54
N ARG A 19 -8.05 -2.43 -10.58
CA ARG A 19 -8.56 -2.40 -9.20
C ARG A 19 -8.92 -0.96 -8.84
N LEU A 20 -10.09 -0.78 -8.21
CA LEU A 20 -10.48 0.48 -7.59
C LEU A 20 -10.28 0.37 -6.07
N VAL A 21 -9.44 1.24 -5.50
CA VAL A 21 -9.32 1.41 -4.05
C VAL A 21 -10.14 2.64 -3.64
N THR A 22 -11.11 2.48 -2.73
CA THR A 22 -12.03 3.56 -2.33
C THR A 22 -12.58 3.35 -0.92
N ASN A 23 -12.99 4.43 -0.24
CA ASN A 23 -13.70 4.34 1.04
C ASN A 23 -15.21 4.10 0.87
N GLY A 24 -15.73 4.12 -0.36
CA GLY A 24 -17.14 3.85 -0.64
C GLY A 24 -18.11 4.99 -0.32
N TRP A 25 -17.65 6.24 -0.24
CA TRP A 25 -18.51 7.40 0.05
C TRP A 25 -19.73 7.50 -0.88
N TRP A 26 -19.62 7.01 -2.11
CA TRP A 26 -20.66 7.01 -3.14
C TRP A 26 -21.76 5.95 -2.95
N ALA A 27 -21.56 4.97 -2.08
CA ALA A 27 -22.46 3.83 -1.91
C ALA A 27 -23.61 4.18 -0.94
N GLU A 28 -24.41 5.20 -1.25
CA GLU A 28 -25.47 5.70 -0.35
C GLU A 28 -26.54 4.65 -0.04
N ASN A 29 -26.85 3.81 -1.02
CA ASN A 29 -27.72 2.64 -0.91
C ASN A 29 -27.27 1.59 -1.94
N TYR A 30 -27.95 0.44 -1.96
CA TYR A 30 -27.64 -0.63 -2.90
C TYR A 30 -27.76 -0.18 -4.36
N GLU A 31 -28.83 0.55 -4.72
CA GLU A 31 -29.12 0.95 -6.09
C GLU A 31 -28.05 1.90 -6.65
N GLU A 32 -27.65 2.91 -5.87
CA GLU A 32 -26.59 3.84 -6.25
C GLU A 32 -25.23 3.15 -6.31
N ALA A 33 -24.95 2.24 -5.37
CA ALA A 33 -23.72 1.47 -5.38
C ALA A 33 -23.62 0.55 -6.62
N PHE A 34 -24.70 -0.17 -6.93
CA PHE A 34 -24.81 -1.05 -8.08
C PHE A 34 -24.68 -0.26 -9.38
N LYS A 35 -25.39 0.86 -9.51
CA LYS A 35 -25.32 1.74 -10.69
C LYS A 35 -23.93 2.32 -10.90
N PHE A 36 -23.23 2.70 -9.83
CA PHE A 36 -21.87 3.20 -9.90
C PHE A 36 -20.91 2.10 -10.38
N LEU A 37 -20.93 0.94 -9.72
CA LEU A 37 -20.03 -0.17 -10.04
C LEU A 37 -20.33 -0.83 -11.39
N SER A 38 -21.60 -0.89 -11.82
CA SER A 38 -21.97 -1.44 -13.14
C SER A 38 -21.29 -0.65 -14.24
N LYS A 39 -21.31 0.69 -14.16
CA LYS A 39 -20.62 1.54 -15.14
C LYS A 39 -19.12 1.26 -15.18
N LEU A 40 -18.49 1.08 -14.01
CA LEU A 40 -17.06 0.78 -13.95
C LEU A 40 -16.74 -0.64 -14.42
N LYS A 41 -17.60 -1.62 -14.14
CA LYS A 41 -17.49 -2.98 -14.69
C LYS A 41 -17.59 -2.96 -16.21
N ASP A 42 -18.53 -2.21 -16.78
CA ASP A 42 -18.67 -2.03 -18.23
C ASP A 42 -17.48 -1.25 -18.83
N ALA A 43 -16.75 -0.51 -18.01
CA ALA A 43 -15.46 0.08 -18.36
C ALA A 43 -14.30 -0.94 -18.28
N GLY A 44 -14.46 -2.08 -17.62
CA GLY A 44 -13.42 -3.09 -17.46
C GLY A 44 -12.83 -3.19 -16.05
N LEU A 45 -13.54 -2.70 -15.03
CA LEU A 45 -13.18 -2.91 -13.63
C LEU A 45 -13.16 -4.40 -13.28
N ASN A 46 -12.08 -4.90 -12.66
CA ASN A 46 -11.99 -6.31 -12.26
C ASN A 46 -12.10 -6.54 -10.74
N GLU A 47 -11.75 -5.54 -9.94
CA GLU A 47 -11.71 -5.67 -8.48
C GLU A 47 -12.10 -4.37 -7.76
N LEU A 48 -12.94 -4.50 -6.75
CA LEU A 48 -13.20 -3.46 -5.76
C LEU A 48 -12.41 -3.78 -4.49
N ASN A 49 -11.58 -2.83 -4.05
CA ASN A 49 -10.90 -2.85 -2.77
C ASN A 49 -11.42 -1.72 -1.88
N MET A 50 -12.18 -2.07 -0.86
CA MET A 50 -12.76 -1.13 0.08
C MET A 50 -11.79 -0.83 1.22
N SER A 51 -11.40 0.43 1.37
CA SER A 51 -10.70 0.91 2.56
C SER A 51 -11.72 1.29 3.63
N PHE A 52 -11.81 0.50 4.70
CA PHE A 52 -12.83 0.68 5.72
C PHE A 52 -12.27 0.55 7.14
N GLY A 53 -12.79 1.32 8.08
CA GLY A 53 -12.34 1.35 9.46
C GLY A 53 -12.72 2.65 10.17
N GLU A 54 -12.29 2.78 11.42
CA GLU A 54 -12.63 3.90 12.31
C GLU A 54 -12.25 5.26 11.70
N PHE A 55 -11.13 5.33 11.00
CA PHE A 55 -10.65 6.57 10.36
C PHE A 55 -11.48 7.03 9.16
N HIS A 56 -12.35 6.16 8.61
CA HIS A 56 -13.23 6.50 7.49
C HIS A 56 -14.64 6.91 7.94
N LEU A 57 -15.11 6.39 9.08
CA LEU A 57 -16.48 6.62 9.54
C LEU A 57 -16.88 8.10 9.67
N PRO A 58 -16.03 9.03 10.16
CA PRO A 58 -16.39 10.44 10.21
C PRO A 58 -16.78 11.03 8.84
N TYR A 59 -16.26 10.46 7.75
CA TYR A 59 -16.55 10.89 6.38
C TYR A 59 -17.70 10.11 5.74
N LEU A 60 -17.93 8.87 6.16
CA LEU A 60 -18.99 8.00 5.62
C LEU A 60 -20.33 8.19 6.33
N LYS A 61 -20.29 8.54 7.63
CA LYS A 61 -21.43 8.65 8.56
C LYS A 61 -22.22 7.36 8.81
N ASP A 62 -22.09 6.37 7.95
CA ASP A 62 -22.81 5.10 7.99
C ASP A 62 -21.92 3.95 7.49
N GLU A 63 -21.84 2.88 8.26
CA GLU A 63 -21.11 1.66 7.94
C GLU A 63 -21.80 0.81 6.86
N MET A 64 -23.11 0.99 6.66
CA MET A 64 -23.87 0.27 5.62
C MET A 64 -23.36 0.57 4.21
N LYS A 65 -22.65 1.68 4.00
CA LYS A 65 -21.97 1.98 2.72
C LYS A 65 -20.99 0.87 2.30
N LEU A 66 -20.31 0.24 3.27
CA LEU A 66 -19.47 -0.92 3.01
C LEU A 66 -20.31 -2.11 2.50
N VAL A 67 -21.43 -2.37 3.18
CA VAL A 67 -22.35 -3.47 2.84
C VAL A 67 -22.88 -3.30 1.43
N TYR A 68 -23.39 -2.11 1.08
CA TYR A 68 -23.93 -1.82 -0.25
C TYR A 68 -22.88 -1.96 -1.34
N ALA A 69 -21.66 -1.47 -1.11
CA ALA A 69 -20.56 -1.57 -2.06
C ALA A 69 -20.12 -3.02 -2.29
N ILE A 70 -19.92 -3.81 -1.22
CA ILE A 70 -19.48 -5.20 -1.32
C ILE A 70 -20.57 -6.09 -1.93
N LYS A 71 -21.83 -5.90 -1.53
CA LYS A 71 -22.97 -6.63 -2.13
C LYS A 71 -23.06 -6.37 -3.63
N SER A 72 -23.06 -5.09 -4.02
CA SER A 72 -23.10 -4.69 -5.42
C SER A 72 -21.93 -5.25 -6.22
N ALA A 73 -20.72 -5.25 -5.66
CA ALA A 73 -19.55 -5.83 -6.29
C ALA A 73 -19.69 -7.35 -6.50
N GLN A 74 -20.19 -8.09 -5.50
CA GLN A 74 -20.44 -9.53 -5.62
C GLN A 74 -21.52 -9.85 -6.67
N ASP A 75 -22.62 -9.10 -6.68
CA ASP A 75 -23.73 -9.28 -7.64
C ASP A 75 -23.26 -8.97 -9.07
N LEU A 76 -22.31 -8.05 -9.22
CA LEU A 76 -21.64 -7.75 -10.48
C LEU A 76 -20.48 -8.72 -10.79
N GLY A 77 -20.17 -9.70 -9.95
CA GLY A 77 -19.06 -10.65 -10.18
C GLY A 77 -17.67 -10.00 -10.18
N LEU A 78 -17.51 -8.87 -9.50
CA LEU A 78 -16.20 -8.27 -9.23
C LEU A 78 -15.50 -9.04 -8.11
N ARG A 79 -14.16 -9.09 -8.16
CA ARG A 79 -13.39 -9.52 -6.99
C ARG A 79 -13.52 -8.46 -5.89
N CYS A 80 -13.60 -8.90 -4.65
CA CYS A 80 -13.80 -8.03 -3.49
C CYS A 80 -12.63 -8.15 -2.52
N ALA A 81 -12.10 -7.01 -2.10
CA ALA A 81 -11.19 -6.91 -0.97
C ALA A 81 -11.67 -5.84 0.01
N VAL A 82 -11.37 -6.02 1.30
CA VAL A 82 -11.56 -5.01 2.33
C VAL A 82 -10.24 -4.85 3.08
N ALA A 83 -9.62 -3.68 2.94
CA ALA A 83 -8.45 -3.28 3.70
C ALA A 83 -8.88 -2.49 4.95
N ASN A 84 -8.35 -2.87 6.11
CA ASN A 84 -8.65 -2.26 7.38
C ASN A 84 -7.37 -1.91 8.14
N VAL A 85 -7.15 -0.61 8.33
CA VAL A 85 -6.01 -0.08 9.08
C VAL A 85 -6.42 0.14 10.53
N GLN A 86 -5.66 -0.45 11.46
CA GLN A 86 -5.99 -0.52 12.88
C GLN A 86 -4.93 0.17 13.77
N THR A 87 -5.36 0.54 14.96
CA THR A 87 -4.50 0.84 16.11
C THR A 87 -4.61 -0.28 17.14
N ARG A 88 -3.82 -0.20 18.22
CA ARG A 88 -3.83 -1.19 19.32
C ARG A 88 -5.23 -1.43 19.90
N ASN A 89 -6.08 -0.40 19.93
CA ASN A 89 -7.40 -0.43 20.57
C ASN A 89 -8.56 -0.26 19.58
N SER A 90 -8.33 -0.52 18.28
CA SER A 90 -9.38 -0.36 17.28
C SER A 90 -10.56 -1.31 17.52
N LYS A 91 -11.76 -0.75 17.59
CA LYS A 91 -13.02 -1.46 17.78
C LYS A 91 -13.54 -2.02 16.45
N ILE A 92 -13.32 -1.29 15.36
CA ILE A 92 -13.67 -1.73 14.00
C ILE A 92 -12.45 -2.42 13.39
N ASN A 93 -12.32 -3.70 13.72
CA ASN A 93 -11.31 -4.62 13.19
C ASN A 93 -11.93 -5.57 12.14
N VAL A 94 -11.10 -6.40 11.49
CA VAL A 94 -11.57 -7.37 10.49
C VAL A 94 -12.68 -8.30 11.00
N PRO A 95 -12.58 -8.90 12.21
CA PRO A 95 -13.68 -9.69 12.77
C PRO A 95 -15.02 -8.93 12.86
N TYR A 96 -15.00 -7.67 13.31
CA TYR A 96 -16.19 -6.82 13.34
C TYR A 96 -16.79 -6.64 11.94
N ILE A 97 -15.95 -6.31 10.96
CA ILE A 97 -16.37 -6.12 9.56
C ILE A 97 -16.99 -7.39 8.98
N ILE A 98 -16.36 -8.55 9.22
CA ILE A 98 -16.89 -9.85 8.78
C ILE A 98 -18.30 -10.08 9.37
N ASN A 99 -18.47 -9.78 10.66
CA ASN A 99 -19.76 -9.95 11.32
C ASN A 99 -20.84 -9.00 10.75
N LEU A 100 -20.49 -7.73 10.49
CA LEU A 100 -21.37 -6.77 9.84
C LEU A 100 -21.85 -7.29 8.47
N LEU A 101 -20.92 -7.75 7.63
CA LEU A 101 -21.24 -8.30 6.31
C LEU A 101 -22.12 -9.56 6.40
N LYS A 102 -21.82 -10.47 7.34
CA LYS A 102 -22.60 -11.70 7.56
C LYS A 102 -24.04 -11.42 8.01
N LYS A 103 -24.24 -10.43 8.89
CA LYS A 103 -25.57 -10.01 9.34
C LYS A 103 -26.46 -9.60 8.17
N GLU A 104 -25.85 -8.95 7.18
CA GLU A 104 -26.49 -8.52 5.93
C GLU A 104 -26.44 -9.58 4.82
N LYS A 105 -26.16 -10.84 5.18
CA LYS A 105 -26.16 -12.02 4.30
C LYS A 105 -25.19 -11.93 3.12
N ILE A 106 -24.08 -11.21 3.28
CA ILE A 106 -23.00 -11.16 2.30
C ILE A 106 -22.08 -12.38 2.46
N ASP A 107 -21.69 -12.99 1.35
CA ASP A 107 -20.77 -14.13 1.33
C ASP A 107 -19.33 -13.67 1.57
N THR A 108 -18.90 -13.70 2.84
CA THR A 108 -17.55 -13.26 3.23
C THR A 108 -16.44 -14.18 2.73
N SER A 109 -16.74 -15.40 2.26
CA SER A 109 -15.73 -16.30 1.70
C SER A 109 -15.15 -15.81 0.37
N LYS A 110 -15.89 -14.91 -0.31
CA LYS A 110 -15.51 -14.27 -1.58
C LYS A 110 -14.85 -12.89 -1.38
N VAL A 111 -14.48 -12.55 -0.15
CA VAL A 111 -13.87 -11.26 0.19
C VAL A 111 -12.48 -11.49 0.77
N LEU A 112 -11.47 -10.89 0.17
CA LEU A 112 -10.12 -10.85 0.73
C LEU A 112 -10.07 -9.77 1.82
N PHE A 113 -9.81 -10.17 3.07
CA PHE A 113 -9.62 -9.22 4.17
C PHE A 113 -8.13 -8.98 4.41
N VAL A 114 -7.73 -7.71 4.43
CA VAL A 114 -6.36 -7.29 4.69
C VAL A 114 -6.34 -6.42 5.93
N THR A 115 -5.53 -6.79 6.92
CA THR A 115 -5.27 -5.96 8.10
C THR A 115 -3.91 -5.31 7.97
N ASP A 116 -3.85 -4.00 8.21
CA ASP A 116 -2.61 -3.27 8.41
C ASP A 116 -2.74 -2.37 9.65
N TYR A 117 -1.64 -1.73 10.05
CA TYR A 117 -1.58 -0.88 11.23
C TYR A 117 -1.10 0.51 10.86
N VAL A 118 -1.55 1.52 11.61
CA VAL A 118 -1.18 2.91 11.34
C VAL A 118 0.32 3.10 11.52
N ALA A 119 1.06 3.35 10.44
CA ALA A 119 2.45 3.81 10.56
C ALA A 119 2.49 5.31 10.90
N PRO A 120 3.49 5.78 11.66
CA PRO A 120 3.70 7.19 11.97
C PRO A 120 4.30 7.96 10.77
N THR A 121 3.58 7.93 9.65
CA THR A 121 3.86 8.67 8.42
C THR A 121 2.70 9.63 8.14
N GLY A 122 2.96 10.76 7.46
CA GLY A 122 1.96 11.77 7.13
C GLY A 122 1.11 12.17 8.34
N ARG A 123 -0.22 12.05 8.20
CA ARG A 123 -1.19 12.30 9.28
C ARG A 123 -1.20 11.21 10.36
N GLY A 124 -0.66 10.02 10.08
CA GLY A 124 -0.50 8.94 11.06
C GLY A 124 0.44 9.32 12.22
N ARG A 125 1.28 10.36 12.05
CA ARG A 125 2.08 10.94 13.14
C ARG A 125 1.26 11.56 14.26
N LEU A 126 -0.01 11.88 14.00
CA LEU A 126 -0.92 12.42 15.01
C LEU A 126 -1.48 11.33 15.93
N ILE A 127 -1.28 10.05 15.60
CA ILE A 127 -1.70 8.95 16.46
C ILE A 127 -0.76 8.85 17.66
N PRO A 128 -1.29 8.83 18.90
CA PRO A 128 -0.49 8.64 20.10
C PRO A 128 0.36 7.36 20.05
N GLU A 129 1.59 7.45 20.54
CA GLU A 129 2.59 6.37 20.48
C GLU A 129 2.10 5.09 21.19
N GLU A 130 1.33 5.23 22.27
CA GLU A 130 0.70 4.13 23.00
C GLU A 130 -0.41 3.40 22.23
N LEU A 131 -0.89 3.97 21.12
CA LEU A 131 -1.85 3.32 20.22
C LEU A 131 -1.18 2.65 19.03
N LEU A 132 0.10 2.94 18.76
CA LEU A 132 0.84 2.31 17.67
C LEU A 132 1.18 0.85 18.00
N VAL A 133 0.89 -0.06 17.07
CA VAL A 133 1.21 -1.47 17.19
C VAL A 133 2.65 -1.71 16.71
N ARG A 134 3.61 -1.34 17.55
CA ARG A 134 5.02 -1.63 17.32
C ARG A 134 5.38 -3.04 17.79
N GLY A 135 6.10 -3.77 16.96
CA GLY A 135 6.62 -5.09 17.28
C GLY A 135 7.94 -5.35 16.59
N ASN A 136 8.62 -6.42 17.02
CA ASN A 136 9.66 -7.02 16.19
C ASN A 136 8.94 -8.00 15.27
N ARG A 137 8.84 -7.67 13.97
CA ARG A 137 8.19 -8.54 12.98
C ARG A 137 9.29 -9.40 12.34
N PRO A 138 9.36 -10.71 12.68
CA PRO A 138 10.42 -11.58 12.19
C PRO A 138 10.32 -11.87 10.67
N ASP A 139 9.14 -11.69 10.08
CA ASP A 139 8.85 -12.08 8.69
C ASP A 139 9.14 -11.00 7.64
N GLU A 140 9.72 -9.85 8.02
CA GLU A 140 10.07 -8.77 7.07
C GLU A 140 11.47 -8.99 6.50
N ILE A 141 11.58 -9.97 5.61
CA ILE A 141 12.84 -10.44 4.99
C ILE A 141 13.32 -9.51 3.87
N GLY A 142 12.39 -8.85 3.17
CA GLY A 142 12.65 -7.94 2.05
C GLY A 142 11.42 -7.09 1.68
N CYS A 143 11.60 -5.92 1.05
CA CYS A 143 10.50 -5.09 0.55
C CYS A 143 10.17 -5.44 -0.90
N PHE A 144 9.33 -6.45 -1.14
CA PHE A 144 9.03 -6.92 -2.50
C PHE A 144 8.29 -5.91 -3.40
N GLU A 145 7.75 -4.84 -2.82
CA GLU A 145 7.03 -3.79 -3.55
C GLU A 145 7.97 -2.76 -4.18
N ILE A 146 9.20 -2.58 -3.66
CA ILE A 146 10.17 -1.66 -4.26
C ILE A 146 10.50 -2.14 -5.68
N LEU A 147 10.49 -1.22 -6.65
CA LEU A 147 10.66 -1.47 -8.10
C LEU A 147 9.57 -2.33 -8.77
N LYS A 148 8.76 -3.10 -8.04
CA LYS A 148 7.64 -3.88 -8.61
C LYS A 148 6.34 -3.08 -8.65
N ALA A 149 6.13 -2.18 -7.69
CA ALA A 149 4.97 -1.30 -7.64
C ALA A 149 5.39 0.16 -7.80
N LEU A 150 4.94 0.79 -8.89
CA LEU A 150 5.14 2.21 -9.15
C LEU A 150 3.87 2.99 -8.82
N SER A 151 4.02 4.14 -8.18
CA SER A 151 2.91 5.04 -7.89
C SER A 151 3.08 6.34 -8.67
N ILE A 152 2.07 6.72 -9.45
CA ILE A 152 2.04 8.00 -10.17
C ILE A 152 1.02 8.90 -9.49
N HIS A 153 1.48 10.04 -8.99
CA HIS A 153 0.65 10.97 -8.24
C HIS A 153 0.02 12.05 -9.14
N PRO A 154 -1.06 12.73 -8.69
CA PRO A 154 -1.76 13.74 -9.52
C PRO A 154 -0.88 14.92 -9.96
N ASN A 155 0.17 15.25 -9.21
CA ASN A 155 1.14 16.27 -9.56
C ASN A 155 2.14 15.81 -10.64
N GLY A 156 2.13 14.52 -10.98
CA GLY A 156 2.99 13.87 -11.95
C GLY A 156 4.14 13.08 -11.34
N ASP A 157 4.34 13.12 -10.01
CA ASP A 157 5.46 12.45 -9.38
C ASP A 157 5.38 10.93 -9.57
N ILE A 158 6.52 10.33 -9.90
CA ILE A 158 6.71 8.90 -10.06
C ILE A 158 7.46 8.39 -8.83
N HIS A 159 6.78 7.65 -7.97
CA HIS A 159 7.40 6.97 -6.84
C HIS A 159 7.75 5.52 -7.19
N LEU A 160 8.88 5.05 -6.66
CA LEU A 160 9.46 3.73 -6.94
C LEU A 160 8.88 2.60 -6.06
N CYS A 161 7.92 2.92 -5.19
CA CYS A 161 7.19 1.98 -4.36
C CYS A 161 5.73 2.42 -4.18
N CYS A 162 4.94 1.59 -3.49
CA CYS A 162 3.54 1.86 -3.11
C CYS A 162 3.36 2.24 -1.63
N GLY A 163 4.45 2.23 -0.86
CA GLY A 163 4.41 2.31 0.60
C GLY A 163 4.16 3.70 1.17
N GLN A 164 3.70 3.75 2.43
CA GLN A 164 3.31 4.98 3.12
C GLN A 164 4.48 5.98 3.30
N ALA A 165 5.72 5.49 3.31
CA ALA A 165 6.92 6.30 3.54
C ALA A 165 7.38 7.08 2.29
N MET A 166 6.86 6.77 1.10
CA MET A 166 7.33 7.35 -0.17
C MET A 166 7.20 8.88 -0.26
N LEU A 167 6.25 9.46 0.48
CA LEU A 167 6.02 10.90 0.51
C LEU A 167 7.05 11.67 1.36
N GLU A 168 7.89 10.97 2.12
CA GLU A 168 8.80 11.55 3.09
C GLU A 168 10.26 11.28 2.78
N ILE A 169 10.52 10.32 1.90
CA ILE A 169 11.85 9.82 1.55
C ILE A 169 12.18 10.26 0.13
N PRO A 170 13.05 11.26 -0.05
CA PRO A 170 13.44 11.73 -1.39
C PRO A 170 14.02 10.63 -2.29
N GLU A 171 14.69 9.63 -1.72
CA GLU A 171 15.22 8.48 -2.44
C GLU A 171 14.15 7.62 -3.11
N LEU A 172 12.90 7.70 -2.66
CA LEU A 172 11.80 6.93 -3.25
C LEU A 172 11.07 7.70 -4.36
N LEU A 173 11.45 8.96 -4.63
CA LEU A 173 10.98 9.75 -5.76
C LEU A 173 11.89 9.47 -6.98
N GLY A 174 11.33 8.84 -8.00
CA GLY A 174 12.05 8.45 -9.22
C GLY A 174 12.10 9.55 -10.29
N GLY A 175 11.10 10.43 -10.33
CA GLY A 175 10.99 11.50 -11.34
C GLY A 175 9.56 12.08 -11.40
N ASN A 176 9.23 12.76 -12.50
CA ASN A 176 7.89 13.29 -12.76
C ASN A 176 7.50 13.05 -14.23
N ILE A 177 6.32 12.44 -14.49
CA ILE A 177 5.86 12.06 -15.84
C ILE A 177 5.72 13.23 -16.83
N LYS A 178 5.76 14.49 -16.35
CA LYS A 178 5.73 15.68 -17.20
C LYS A 178 7.08 15.94 -17.89
N ASN A 179 8.17 15.46 -17.30
CA ASN A 179 9.54 15.72 -17.75
C ASN A 179 10.33 14.44 -18.03
N ASP A 180 9.97 13.33 -17.39
CA ASP A 180 10.73 12.08 -17.41
C ASP A 180 9.97 10.93 -18.08
N SER A 181 10.69 10.06 -18.79
CA SER A 181 10.15 8.79 -19.29
C SER A 181 10.07 7.78 -18.15
N ILE A 182 8.90 7.13 -17.98
CA ILE A 182 8.72 6.05 -17.00
C ILE A 182 9.75 4.94 -17.24
N VAL A 183 10.07 4.61 -18.50
CA VAL A 183 11.06 3.57 -18.84
C VAL A 183 12.45 3.96 -18.35
N GLU A 184 12.84 5.22 -18.49
CA GLU A 184 14.14 5.73 -18.03
C GLU A 184 14.22 5.74 -16.50
N VAL A 185 13.15 6.17 -15.83
CA VAL A 185 13.05 6.14 -14.36
C VAL A 185 13.23 4.72 -13.83
N ILE A 186 12.53 3.74 -14.41
CA ILE A 186 12.67 2.32 -14.03
C ILE A 186 14.08 1.82 -14.32
N THR A 187 14.62 2.09 -15.52
CA THR A 187 15.95 1.61 -15.93
C THR A 187 17.05 2.17 -15.01
N LYS A 188 16.94 3.42 -14.59
CA LYS A 188 17.85 4.04 -13.63
C LYS A 188 17.70 3.41 -12.25
N ALA A 189 16.46 3.18 -11.80
CA ALA A 189 16.21 2.57 -10.51
C ALA A 189 16.72 1.11 -10.45
N GLN A 190 16.56 0.32 -11.50
CA GLN A 190 17.10 -1.04 -11.58
C GLN A 190 18.64 -1.11 -11.52
N LYS A 191 19.35 -0.01 -11.73
CA LYS A 191 20.81 0.07 -11.60
C LYS A 191 21.26 0.60 -10.22
N ASN A 192 20.33 0.91 -9.33
CA ASN A 192 20.64 1.49 -8.03
C ASN A 192 20.70 0.39 -6.95
N LEU A 193 21.90 0.20 -6.38
CA LEU A 193 22.17 -0.79 -5.33
C LEU A 193 21.21 -0.69 -4.14
N LEU A 194 20.85 0.54 -3.74
CA LEU A 194 19.98 0.78 -2.58
C LEU A 194 18.61 0.11 -2.75
N TYR A 195 18.02 0.14 -3.95
CA TYR A 195 16.70 -0.45 -4.16
C TYR A 195 16.76 -1.97 -4.19
N TRP A 196 17.82 -2.55 -4.73
CA TRP A 196 18.07 -4.00 -4.64
C TRP A 196 18.31 -4.44 -3.20
N TRP A 197 19.04 -3.65 -2.42
CA TRP A 197 19.29 -3.96 -1.02
C TRP A 197 18.00 -3.87 -0.18
N LEU A 198 17.17 -2.85 -0.41
CA LEU A 198 15.82 -2.75 0.18
C LEU A 198 14.91 -3.91 -0.25
N PHE A 199 15.00 -4.35 -1.51
CA PHE A 199 14.24 -5.49 -2.02
C PHE A 199 14.64 -6.78 -1.33
N ALA A 200 15.94 -7.06 -1.28
CA ALA A 200 16.51 -8.30 -0.79
C ALA A 200 16.46 -8.41 0.74
N LYS A 201 16.99 -7.40 1.45
CA LYS A 201 17.20 -7.43 2.90
C LYS A 201 16.14 -6.67 3.71
N GLY A 202 15.43 -5.76 3.05
CA GLY A 202 14.44 -4.91 3.70
C GLY A 202 15.07 -3.83 4.59
N PRO A 203 14.29 -2.80 4.95
CA PRO A 203 14.79 -1.68 5.75
C PRO A 203 15.19 -2.09 7.17
N LYS A 204 14.51 -3.08 7.77
CA LYS A 204 14.84 -3.59 9.10
C LYS A 204 16.22 -4.27 9.11
N GLY A 205 16.46 -5.21 8.20
CA GLY A 205 17.73 -5.93 8.14
C GLY A 205 18.91 -4.99 7.87
N ILE A 206 18.69 -3.97 7.04
CA ILE A 206 19.69 -2.92 6.81
C ILE A 206 19.97 -2.12 8.09
N ILE A 207 18.96 -1.72 8.86
CA ILE A 207 19.16 -1.01 10.13
C ILE A 207 19.96 -1.87 11.12
N GLU A 208 19.61 -3.15 11.24
CA GLU A 208 20.29 -4.10 12.13
C GLU A 208 21.76 -4.26 11.73
N GLU A 209 22.07 -4.32 10.44
CA GLU A 209 23.45 -4.43 9.96
C GLU A 209 24.26 -3.16 10.21
N ILE A 210 23.72 -1.97 9.90
CA ILE A 210 24.48 -0.72 10.03
C ILE A 210 24.63 -0.23 11.47
N THR A 211 23.72 -0.63 12.36
CA THR A 211 23.70 -0.14 13.75
C THR A 211 23.98 -1.21 14.81
N GLY A 212 23.84 -2.49 14.47
CA GLY A 212 23.82 -3.60 15.44
C GLY A 212 22.58 -3.61 16.33
N LYS A 213 21.53 -2.83 16.02
CA LYS A 213 20.32 -2.67 16.85
C LYS A 213 19.07 -3.05 16.08
N SER A 214 18.14 -3.70 16.78
CA SER A 214 16.79 -3.98 16.28
C SER A 214 15.82 -2.94 16.85
N ASP A 215 15.41 -1.94 16.04
CA ASP A 215 14.36 -1.01 16.47
C ASP A 215 12.98 -1.69 16.38
N LYS A 216 11.98 -1.13 17.06
CA LYS A 216 10.59 -1.59 16.95
C LYS A 216 9.84 -0.76 15.91
N TYR A 217 9.15 -1.44 15.00
CA TYR A 217 8.46 -0.80 13.88
C TYR A 217 6.97 -1.19 13.87
N VAL A 218 6.14 -0.35 13.27
CA VAL A 218 4.75 -0.72 13.00
C VAL A 218 4.66 -1.73 11.86
N ASN A 219 5.32 -1.44 10.75
CA ASN A 219 5.39 -2.25 9.54
C ASN A 219 6.65 -1.86 8.74
N ILE A 220 6.92 -2.57 7.66
CA ILE A 220 8.07 -2.34 6.77
C ILE A 220 8.19 -0.89 6.28
N CYS A 221 7.08 -0.18 6.08
CA CYS A 221 7.11 1.23 5.68
C CYS A 221 7.60 2.14 6.81
N ASP A 222 7.22 1.88 8.06
CA ASP A 222 7.76 2.59 9.23
C ASP A 222 9.25 2.30 9.43
N ALA A 223 9.68 1.05 9.21
CA ALA A 223 11.09 0.69 9.21
C ALA A 223 11.87 1.46 8.14
N CYS A 224 11.34 1.53 6.92
CA CYS A 224 11.92 2.32 5.83
C CYS A 224 12.04 3.80 6.21
N ARG A 225 10.97 4.39 6.77
CA ARG A 225 11.00 5.76 7.28
C ARG A 225 12.09 5.96 8.33
N ILE A 226 12.25 5.03 9.28
CA ILE A 226 13.29 5.11 10.31
C ILE A 226 14.69 5.02 9.70
N LEU A 227 14.92 4.09 8.77
CA LEU A 227 16.20 3.95 8.05
C LEU A 227 16.62 5.29 7.44
N PHE A 228 15.73 5.92 6.68
CA PHE A 228 16.05 7.18 5.98
C PHE A 228 15.97 8.44 6.86
N ALA A 229 15.20 8.43 7.95
CA ALA A 229 15.08 9.59 8.83
C ALA A 229 16.17 9.63 9.91
N LYS A 230 16.59 8.48 10.44
CA LYS A 230 17.53 8.41 11.57
C LYS A 230 18.91 7.90 11.17
N HIS A 231 18.98 6.91 10.28
CA HIS A 231 20.20 6.15 9.99
C HIS A 231 20.73 6.43 8.57
N ARG A 232 20.32 7.55 7.96
CA ARG A 232 20.64 7.89 6.57
C ARG A 232 22.15 8.02 6.33
N LYS A 233 22.88 8.60 7.29
CA LYS A 233 24.32 8.82 7.16
C LYS A 233 25.07 7.50 7.21
N GLU A 234 24.69 6.63 8.15
CA GLU A 234 25.21 5.29 8.34
C GLU A 234 24.94 4.42 7.12
N LEU A 235 23.72 4.48 6.58
CA LEU A 235 23.33 3.81 5.33
C LEU A 235 24.27 4.17 4.18
N TYR A 236 24.47 5.47 3.92
CA TYR A 236 25.32 5.90 2.81
C TYR A 236 26.80 5.62 3.05
N LYS A 237 27.28 5.74 4.29
CA LYS A 237 28.66 5.38 4.65
C LYS A 237 28.93 3.90 4.41
N LYS A 238 27.96 3.03 4.74
CA LYS A 238 28.04 1.59 4.49
C LYS A 238 28.06 1.28 2.99
N ILE A 239 27.19 1.90 2.20
CA ILE A 239 27.18 1.76 0.74
C ILE A 239 28.52 2.23 0.14
N GLU A 240 29.06 3.37 0.57
CA GLU A 240 30.30 3.91 0.04
C GLU A 240 31.51 2.98 0.30
N ASN A 241 31.60 2.43 1.51
CA ASN A 241 32.73 1.60 1.91
C ASN A 241 32.60 0.14 1.45
N GLU A 242 31.38 -0.39 1.34
CA GLU A 242 31.13 -1.84 1.26
C GLU A 242 30.17 -2.23 0.12
N LYS A 243 29.96 -1.38 -0.90
CA LYS A 243 29.08 -1.68 -2.04
C LYS A 243 29.30 -3.02 -2.72
N TYR A 244 30.55 -3.51 -2.79
CA TYR A 244 30.86 -4.78 -3.42
C TYR A 244 30.45 -5.97 -2.55
N GLU A 245 30.66 -5.88 -1.24
CA GLU A 245 30.23 -6.88 -0.27
C GLU A 245 28.70 -6.95 -0.21
N ILE A 246 28.02 -5.79 -0.18
CA ILE A 246 26.55 -5.73 -0.25
C ILE A 246 26.04 -6.37 -1.54
N LEU A 247 26.65 -6.03 -2.68
CA LEU A 247 26.24 -6.61 -3.96
C LEU A 247 26.44 -8.12 -4.01
N LEU A 248 27.58 -8.62 -3.53
CA LEU A 248 27.90 -10.03 -3.56
C LEU A 248 27.02 -10.82 -2.59
N HIS A 249 27.06 -10.47 -1.30
CA HIS A 249 26.50 -11.28 -0.23
C HIS A 249 24.99 -11.06 -0.02
N ASP A 250 24.53 -9.81 -0.11
CA ASP A 250 23.12 -9.50 0.17
C ASP A 250 22.22 -9.56 -1.07
N ILE A 251 22.79 -9.58 -2.28
CA ILE A 251 22.02 -9.53 -3.54
C ILE A 251 22.32 -10.75 -4.42
N ILE A 252 23.58 -10.99 -4.80
CA ILE A 252 23.90 -12.09 -5.73
C ILE A 252 23.78 -13.47 -5.07
N GLU A 253 24.30 -13.62 -3.86
CA GLU A 253 24.26 -14.88 -3.09
C GLU A 253 22.92 -15.09 -2.36
N SER A 254 22.01 -14.13 -2.48
CA SER A 254 20.78 -14.18 -1.73
C SER A 254 19.80 -15.24 -2.26
N ASP A 255 19.14 -15.96 -1.35
CA ASP A 255 18.17 -17.03 -1.66
C ASP A 255 16.75 -16.49 -1.96
N PHE A 256 16.58 -15.19 -2.23
CA PHE A 256 15.27 -14.53 -2.40
C PHE A 256 14.63 -14.74 -3.79
#